data_AF-A0A1X6MHJ6-F1
#
_entry.id   AF-A0A1X6MHJ6-F1
#
_cell.length_a   1.000
_cell.length_b   1.000
_cell.length_c   1.000
_cell.angle_alpha   90.00
_cell.angle_beta   90.00
_cell.angle_gamma   90.00
#
_symmetry.space_group_name_H-M   'P 1'
#
loop_
_entity.id
_entity.type
_entity.pdbx_description
1 polymer ?
#
loop_
_entity_poly.entity_id
_entity_poly.type
_entity_poly.pdbx_seq_one_letter_code
_entity_poly.pdbx_strand_id
1 'polypeptide(L)'
;MSSPAAVPDKETLKLLLPLRYDGKSVIECNRFISQLLIYWTINTALSFLELKIQVALSLLDGDARAWATPIFSQLASVQIGIQGATTPFVDEKAFLQAFKARFGNLDDAAAAQVELTKLCSDKTMREKRTAAEFSALFKGPADRSGYGNLELRDKYLSGIPSRVYRKLELETFATWQAADKRATEVEQILDLLLGTGSRTRRGTWWCTLVTRSFGQHQYGRRKRKLPRHMLRLWEARIPTI
;
A
#
# COMPACT_ATOMS: atom_id res chain seq x y z
N MET A 1 18.11 12.32 43.75
CA MET A 1 18.99 11.51 42.87
C MET A 1 18.08 10.68 41.97
N SER A 2 18.25 10.75 40.65
CA SER A 2 17.44 9.97 39.72
C SER A 2 17.76 8.49 39.89
N SER A 3 16.74 7.64 40.02
CA SER A 3 16.91 6.18 40.01
C SER A 3 17.67 5.75 38.75
N PRO A 4 18.55 4.74 38.82
CA PRO A 4 19.14 4.15 37.63
C PRO A 4 18.02 3.69 36.71
N ALA A 5 18.08 4.06 35.43
CA ALA A 5 17.14 3.55 34.44
C ALA A 5 17.24 2.02 34.45
N ALA A 6 16.10 1.34 34.70
CA ALA A 6 16.06 -0.11 34.76
C ALA A 6 16.52 -0.68 33.41
N VAL A 7 17.41 -1.66 33.45
CA VAL A 7 17.82 -2.40 32.26
C VAL A 7 16.57 -3.05 31.65
N PRO A 8 16.27 -2.82 30.36
CA PRO A 8 15.12 -3.42 29.70
C PRO A 8 15.16 -4.94 29.80
N ASP A 9 14.04 -5.56 30.20
CA ASP A 9 13.96 -7.01 30.26
C ASP A 9 13.93 -7.66 28.86
N LYS A 10 14.09 -8.99 28.84
CA LYS A 10 14.15 -9.78 27.59
C LYS A 10 12.86 -9.69 26.76
N GLU A 11 11.69 -9.58 27.38
CA GLU A 11 10.42 -9.50 26.64
C GLU A 11 10.26 -8.12 26.00
N THR A 12 10.66 -7.06 26.71
CA THR A 12 10.72 -5.69 26.19
C THR A 12 11.65 -5.60 24.98
N LEU A 13 12.82 -6.24 25.05
CA LEU A 13 13.76 -6.27 23.91
C LEU A 13 13.19 -7.01 22.69
N LYS A 14 12.41 -8.08 22.88
CA LYS A 14 11.76 -8.78 21.76
C LYS A 14 10.70 -7.91 21.08
N LEU A 15 9.94 -7.14 21.86
CA LEU A 15 8.92 -6.21 21.32
C LEU A 15 9.54 -5.05 20.53
N LEU A 16 10.76 -4.66 20.90
CA LEU A 16 11.52 -3.60 20.23
C LEU A 16 12.35 -4.10 19.04
N LEU A 17 12.36 -5.41 18.78
CA LEU A 17 13.09 -5.97 17.65
C LEU A 17 12.57 -5.33 16.34
N PRO A 18 13.46 -4.86 15.46
CA PRO A 18 13.03 -4.26 14.19
C PRO A 18 12.21 -5.25 13.36
N LEU A 19 11.24 -4.72 12.63
CA LEU A 19 10.47 -5.52 11.68
C LEU A 19 11.39 -6.00 10.54
N ARG A 20 11.05 -7.14 9.95
CA ARG A 20 11.83 -7.65 8.82
C ARG A 20 11.75 -6.71 7.62
N TYR A 21 12.86 -6.56 6.92
CA TYR A 21 12.94 -5.72 5.72
C TYR A 21 13.27 -6.56 4.48
N ASP A 22 12.49 -6.39 3.41
CA ASP A 22 12.57 -7.21 2.20
C ASP A 22 13.42 -6.60 1.07
N GLY A 23 13.93 -5.38 1.25
CA GLY A 23 14.74 -4.68 0.26
C GLY A 23 13.98 -3.82 -0.74
N LYS A 24 12.64 -3.69 -0.63
CA LYS A 24 11.83 -3.09 -1.71
C LYS A 24 11.43 -1.64 -1.52
N SER A 25 11.13 -1.23 -0.29
CA SER A 25 10.59 0.11 0.00
C SER A 25 11.61 0.98 0.71
N VAL A 26 11.73 2.24 0.28
CA VAL A 26 12.57 3.25 0.94
C VAL A 26 11.97 3.66 2.29
N ILE A 27 10.64 3.72 2.40
CA ILE A 27 9.97 4.00 3.68
C ILE A 27 10.30 2.90 4.67
N GLU A 28 10.13 1.65 4.26
CA GLU A 28 10.41 0.51 5.14
C GLU A 28 11.92 0.40 5.43
N CYS A 29 12.80 0.81 4.50
CA CYS A 29 14.24 0.96 4.76
C CYS A 29 14.49 1.99 5.88
N ASN A 30 13.92 3.19 5.79
CA ASN A 30 14.08 4.24 6.80
C ASN A 30 13.47 3.84 8.15
N ARG A 31 12.31 3.15 8.13
CA ARG A 31 11.68 2.59 9.31
C ARG A 31 12.56 1.53 9.96
N PHE A 32 13.09 0.60 9.16
CA PHE A 32 13.99 -0.45 9.61
C PHE A 32 15.23 0.14 10.28
N ILE A 33 15.90 1.10 9.63
CA ILE A 33 17.07 1.80 10.19
C ILE A 33 16.73 2.48 11.51
N SER A 34 15.59 3.17 11.57
CA SER A 34 15.18 3.88 12.79
C SER A 34 14.93 2.90 13.94
N GLN A 35 14.21 1.80 13.69
CA GLN A 35 13.99 0.75 14.69
C GLN A 35 15.30 0.08 15.12
N LEU A 36 16.21 -0.17 14.17
CA LEU A 36 17.50 -0.79 14.45
C LEU A 36 18.39 0.09 15.35
N LEU A 37 18.45 1.40 15.08
CA LEU A 37 19.18 2.35 15.91
C LEU A 37 18.61 2.41 17.35
N ILE A 38 17.28 2.44 17.48
CA ILE A 38 16.62 2.41 18.79
C ILE A 38 16.97 1.10 19.51
N TYR A 39 16.87 -0.03 18.82
CA TYR A 39 17.16 -1.35 19.37
C TYR A 39 18.61 -1.47 19.84
N TRP A 40 19.59 -1.05 19.03
CA TRP A 40 21.02 -1.05 19.42
C TRP A 40 21.33 -0.10 20.58
N THR A 41 20.58 1.00 20.71
CA THR A 41 20.74 1.95 21.82
C THR A 41 20.23 1.36 23.14
N ILE A 42 19.09 0.67 23.08
CA ILE A 42 18.40 0.12 24.25
C ILE A 42 19.00 -1.23 24.68
N ASN A 43 19.48 -2.03 23.73
CA ASN A 43 20.05 -3.34 23.99
C ASN A 43 21.54 -3.26 24.34
N THR A 44 21.82 -3.07 25.63
CA THR A 44 23.19 -3.01 26.18
C THR A 44 23.96 -4.32 26.08
N ALA A 45 23.30 -5.45 25.79
CA ALA A 45 23.96 -6.74 25.60
C ALA A 45 24.69 -6.87 24.25
N LEU A 46 24.41 -5.97 23.30
CA LEU A 46 25.10 -5.92 22.01
C LEU A 46 26.39 -5.10 22.13
N SER A 47 27.40 -5.65 22.81
CA SER A 47 28.66 -4.96 23.08
C SER A 47 29.62 -4.89 21.89
N PHE A 48 29.48 -5.81 20.92
CA PHE A 48 30.40 -5.92 19.77
C PHE A 48 29.71 -5.56 18.45
N LEU A 49 30.46 -4.89 17.58
CA LEU A 49 29.99 -4.43 16.27
C LEU A 49 29.48 -5.60 15.42
N GLU A 50 30.20 -6.73 15.41
CA GLU A 50 29.85 -7.92 14.66
C GLU A 50 28.48 -8.45 15.07
N LEU A 51 28.20 -8.48 16.38
CA LEU A 51 26.93 -8.98 16.90
C LEU A 51 25.77 -8.04 16.52
N LYS A 52 25.99 -6.72 16.61
CA LYS A 52 25.01 -5.72 16.14
C LYS A 52 24.65 -5.94 14.67
N ILE A 53 25.67 -6.10 13.83
CA ILE A 53 25.51 -6.30 12.39
C ILE A 53 24.85 -7.65 12.10
N GLN A 54 25.25 -8.74 12.78
CA GLN A 54 24.61 -10.05 12.63
C GLN A 54 23.11 -10.01 12.94
N VAL A 55 22.72 -9.31 14.02
CA VAL A 55 21.30 -9.13 14.34
C VAL A 55 20.61 -8.37 13.21
N ALA A 56 21.17 -7.26 12.73
CA ALA A 56 20.58 -6.51 11.62
C ALA A 56 20.38 -7.37 10.36
N LEU A 57 21.40 -8.11 9.97
CA LEU A 57 21.35 -8.97 8.78
C LEU A 57 20.35 -10.13 8.96
N SER A 58 20.17 -10.66 10.17
CA SER A 58 19.22 -11.75 10.46
C SER A 58 17.75 -11.34 10.28
N LEU A 59 17.48 -10.04 10.28
CA LEU A 59 16.15 -9.44 10.08
C LEU A 59 15.84 -9.17 8.60
N LEU A 60 16.78 -9.45 7.69
CA LEU A 60 16.60 -9.22 6.26
C LEU A 60 15.90 -10.40 5.56
N ASP A 61 15.03 -10.07 4.62
CA ASP A 61 14.31 -11.00 3.74
C ASP A 61 14.43 -10.58 2.27
N GLY A 62 13.94 -11.43 1.35
CA GLY A 62 13.86 -11.10 -0.08
C GLY A 62 15.18 -10.59 -0.67
N ASP A 63 15.13 -9.44 -1.33
CA ASP A 63 16.28 -8.82 -2.00
C ASP A 63 17.32 -8.32 -0.99
N ALA A 64 16.87 -7.92 0.20
CA ALA A 64 17.77 -7.55 1.29
C ALA A 64 18.56 -8.75 1.83
N ARG A 65 17.94 -9.93 1.90
CA ARG A 65 18.66 -11.17 2.28
C ARG A 65 19.72 -11.53 1.27
N ALA A 66 19.44 -11.40 -0.02
CA ALA A 66 20.42 -11.68 -1.07
C ALA A 66 21.67 -10.79 -0.97
N TRP A 67 21.48 -9.51 -0.62
CA TRP A 67 22.58 -8.59 -0.33
C TRP A 67 23.34 -8.96 0.96
N ALA A 68 22.64 -9.47 1.98
CA ALA A 68 23.22 -9.86 3.26
C ALA A 68 24.10 -11.12 3.19
N THR A 69 23.80 -12.06 2.30
CA THR A 69 24.48 -13.37 2.21
C THR A 69 26.01 -13.29 2.17
N PRO A 70 26.65 -12.52 1.27
CA PRO A 70 28.12 -12.44 1.24
C PRO A 70 28.69 -11.83 2.52
N ILE A 71 27.99 -10.87 3.14
CA ILE A 71 28.42 -10.23 4.39
C ILE A 71 28.35 -11.22 5.56
N PHE A 72 27.27 -12.01 5.64
CA PHE A 72 27.15 -13.08 6.64
C PHE A 72 28.28 -14.11 6.53
N SER A 73 28.64 -14.49 5.31
CA SER A 73 29.75 -15.43 5.06
C SER A 73 31.10 -14.87 5.54
N GLN A 74 31.35 -13.57 5.33
CA GLN A 74 32.54 -12.90 5.84
C GLN A 74 32.55 -12.85 7.37
N LEU A 75 31.43 -12.50 8.01
CA LEU A 75 31.32 -12.48 9.48
C LEU A 75 31.54 -13.87 10.09
N ALA A 76 30.98 -14.91 9.48
CA ALA A 76 31.20 -16.29 9.91
C ALA A 76 32.70 -16.65 9.82
N SER A 77 33.38 -16.26 8.75
CA SER A 77 34.82 -16.50 8.54
C SER A 77 35.68 -15.82 9.61
N VAL A 78 35.34 -14.59 9.99
CA VAL A 78 36.00 -13.88 11.10
C VAL A 78 35.78 -14.61 12.43
N GLN A 79 34.57 -15.10 12.68
CA GLN A 79 34.24 -15.80 13.93
C GLN A 79 34.98 -17.14 14.11
N ILE A 80 35.21 -17.89 13.02
CA ILE A 80 35.98 -19.14 13.06
C ILE A 80 37.50 -18.94 12.88
N GLY A 81 37.96 -17.69 12.77
CA GLY A 81 39.39 -17.36 12.70
C GLY A 81 40.08 -17.77 11.41
N ILE A 82 39.38 -17.74 10.26
CA ILE A 82 40.02 -17.99 8.95
C ILE A 82 41.11 -16.94 8.71
N GLN A 83 42.30 -17.39 8.32
CA GLN A 83 43.44 -16.52 8.03
C GLN A 83 43.11 -15.54 6.89
N GLY A 84 43.31 -14.24 7.15
CA GLY A 84 43.01 -13.17 6.19
C GLY A 84 41.54 -12.70 6.19
N ALA A 85 40.67 -13.25 7.05
CA ALA A 85 39.31 -12.75 7.21
C ALA A 85 39.32 -11.37 7.89
N THR A 86 38.64 -10.40 7.27
CA THR A 86 38.50 -9.04 7.78
C THR A 86 37.04 -8.75 8.13
N THR A 87 36.81 -7.92 9.14
CA THR A 87 35.47 -7.42 9.45
C THR A 87 34.94 -6.61 8.26
N PRO A 88 33.68 -6.82 7.83
CA PRO A 88 33.14 -6.18 6.63
C PRO A 88 32.92 -4.67 6.79
N PHE A 89 32.82 -4.20 8.04
CA PHE A 89 32.59 -2.80 8.36
C PHE A 89 33.49 -2.37 9.51
N VAL A 90 34.00 -1.15 9.41
CA VAL A 90 34.89 -0.54 10.42
C VAL A 90 34.09 -0.05 11.64
N ASP A 91 32.86 0.42 11.43
CA ASP A 91 31.96 0.89 12.47
C ASP A 91 30.48 0.77 12.04
N GLU A 92 29.56 1.12 12.96
CA GLU A 92 28.11 1.12 12.70
C GLU A 92 27.72 2.08 11.58
N LYS A 93 28.43 3.21 11.46
CA LYS A 93 28.14 4.25 10.46
C LYS A 93 28.46 3.74 9.05
N ALA A 94 29.57 3.04 8.86
CA ALA A 94 29.96 2.42 7.61
C ALA A 94 28.93 1.38 7.16
N PHE A 95 28.43 0.56 8.10
CA PHE A 95 27.33 -0.37 7.82
C PHE A 95 26.07 0.37 7.36
N LEU A 96 25.62 1.38 8.12
CA LEU A 96 24.41 2.15 7.79
C LEU A 96 24.54 2.90 6.46
N GLN A 97 25.73 3.41 6.13
CA GLN A 97 26.00 4.07 4.86
C GLN A 97 25.93 3.09 3.69
N ALA A 98 26.54 1.91 3.81
CA ALA A 98 26.45 0.86 2.78
C ALA A 98 25.00 0.37 2.61
N PHE A 99 24.28 0.19 3.70
CA PHE A 99 22.88 -0.22 3.70
C PHE A 99 21.99 0.85 3.02
N LYS A 100 22.14 2.12 3.37
CA LYS A 100 21.42 3.24 2.72
C LYS A 100 21.83 3.41 1.26
N ALA A 101 23.09 3.22 0.90
CA ALA A 101 23.50 3.27 -0.50
C ALA A 101 22.82 2.17 -1.32
N ARG A 102 22.62 0.99 -0.73
CA ARG A 102 21.95 -0.15 -1.39
C ARG A 102 20.43 0.02 -1.47
N PHE A 103 19.78 0.47 -0.41
CA PHE A 103 18.32 0.42 -0.26
C PHE A 103 17.64 1.78 -0.07
N GLY A 104 18.41 2.82 0.24
CA GLY A 104 17.94 4.20 0.43
C GLY A 104 17.98 5.06 -0.84
N ASN A 105 18.51 4.55 -1.95
CA ASN A 105 18.61 5.23 -3.24
C ASN A 105 17.56 4.76 -4.27
N LEU A 106 16.51 4.05 -3.86
CA LEU A 106 15.33 3.97 -4.72
C LEU A 106 14.74 5.39 -4.79
N ASP A 107 14.45 5.87 -5.99
CA ASP A 107 13.79 7.17 -6.17
C ASP A 107 12.47 7.15 -5.39
N ASP A 108 12.43 7.82 -4.24
CA ASP A 108 11.27 7.84 -3.33
C ASP A 108 10.05 8.44 -4.03
N ALA A 109 10.28 9.38 -4.95
CA ALA A 109 9.24 9.91 -5.82
C ALA A 109 8.75 8.82 -6.76
N ALA A 110 9.63 8.14 -7.51
CA ALA A 110 9.22 7.03 -8.39
C ALA A 110 8.49 5.90 -7.63
N ALA A 111 8.94 5.55 -6.42
CA ALA A 111 8.28 4.56 -5.58
C ALA A 111 6.88 5.01 -5.17
N ALA A 112 6.74 6.26 -4.69
CA ALA A 112 5.44 6.84 -4.36
C ALA A 112 4.52 6.95 -5.59
N GLN A 113 5.06 7.21 -6.78
CA GLN A 113 4.31 7.21 -8.04
C GLN A 113 3.78 5.82 -8.39
N VAL A 114 4.55 4.75 -8.14
CA VAL A 114 4.10 3.35 -8.31
C VAL A 114 3.02 3.01 -7.28
N GLU A 115 3.20 3.39 -6.01
CA GLU A 115 2.20 3.22 -4.95
C GLU A 115 0.86 3.88 -5.34
N LEU A 116 0.89 5.14 -5.79
CA LEU A 116 -0.29 5.86 -6.28
C LEU A 116 -0.96 5.16 -7.45
N THR A 117 -0.18 4.70 -8.43
CA THR A 117 -0.71 4.02 -9.62
C THR A 117 -1.42 2.73 -9.24
N LYS A 118 -0.83 1.94 -8.34
CA LYS A 118 -1.43 0.72 -7.81
C LYS A 118 -2.70 1.02 -7.01
N LEU A 119 -2.66 2.01 -6.13
CA LEU A 119 -3.79 2.43 -5.30
C LEU A 119 -4.99 2.87 -6.16
N CYS A 120 -4.76 3.69 -7.19
CA CYS A 120 -5.82 4.22 -8.06
C CYS A 120 -6.39 3.17 -9.05
N SER A 121 -5.62 2.12 -9.34
CA SER A 121 -6.01 1.02 -10.23
C SER A 121 -6.70 -0.14 -9.49
N ASP A 122 -6.63 -0.17 -8.15
CA ASP A 122 -7.29 -1.19 -7.34
C ASP A 122 -8.82 -1.01 -7.39
N LYS A 123 -9.48 -1.93 -8.10
CA LYS A 123 -10.95 -1.94 -8.23
C LYS A 123 -11.65 -2.04 -6.89
N THR A 124 -11.05 -2.72 -5.91
CA THR A 124 -11.67 -2.91 -4.59
C THR A 124 -11.75 -1.59 -3.81
N MET A 125 -10.79 -0.69 -4.01
CA MET A 125 -10.81 0.68 -3.45
C MET A 125 -12.01 1.46 -3.99
N ARG A 126 -12.27 1.38 -5.30
CA ARG A 126 -13.38 2.10 -5.96
C ARG A 126 -14.77 1.60 -5.59
N GLU A 127 -14.90 0.36 -5.14
CA GLU A 127 -16.19 -0.29 -4.88
C GLU A 127 -16.55 -0.31 -3.39
N LYS A 128 -15.58 -0.67 -2.53
CA LYS A 128 -15.86 -1.06 -1.13
C LYS A 128 -15.49 -0.01 -0.10
N ARG A 129 -14.48 0.83 -0.39
CA ARG A 129 -13.99 1.82 0.57
C ARG A 129 -14.79 3.11 0.53
N THR A 130 -14.65 3.90 1.59
CA THR A 130 -15.13 5.29 1.62
C THR A 130 -14.11 6.22 0.98
N ALA A 131 -14.54 7.41 0.57
CA ALA A 131 -13.66 8.47 0.10
C ALA A 131 -12.63 8.83 1.18
N ALA A 132 -13.06 8.91 2.45
CA ALA A 132 -12.16 9.20 3.57
C ALA A 132 -11.06 8.14 3.76
N GLU A 133 -11.41 6.85 3.69
CA GLU A 133 -10.43 5.76 3.76
C GLU A 133 -9.43 5.81 2.59
N PHE A 134 -9.91 6.10 1.38
CA PHE A 134 -9.05 6.27 0.21
C PHE A 134 -8.10 7.46 0.39
N SER A 135 -8.59 8.61 0.83
CA SER A 135 -7.78 9.82 1.04
C SER A 135 -6.67 9.61 2.07
N ALA A 136 -6.95 8.87 3.14
CA ALA A 136 -5.94 8.52 4.13
C ALA A 136 -4.77 7.72 3.52
N LEU A 137 -5.07 6.80 2.60
CA LEU A 137 -4.06 6.00 1.88
C LEU A 137 -3.36 6.80 0.77
N PHE A 138 -4.06 7.75 0.15
CA PHE A 138 -3.55 8.56 -0.97
C PHE A 138 -2.54 9.63 -0.50
N LYS A 139 -2.75 10.22 0.67
CA LYS A 139 -1.98 11.38 1.16
C LYS A 139 -0.48 11.12 1.24
N GLY A 140 -0.06 10.03 1.91
CA GLY A 140 1.36 9.74 2.13
C GLY A 140 2.15 9.58 0.82
N PRO A 141 1.67 8.80 -0.16
CA PRO A 141 2.28 8.73 -1.48
C PRO A 141 2.19 10.05 -2.26
N ALA A 142 1.09 10.78 -2.17
CA ALA A 142 0.94 12.08 -2.85
C ALA A 142 2.04 13.07 -2.42
N ASP A 143 2.28 13.20 -1.11
CA ASP A 143 3.25 14.12 -0.53
C ASP A 143 4.71 13.82 -0.97
N ARG A 144 5.02 12.55 -1.28
CA ARG A 144 6.37 12.09 -1.67
C ARG A 144 6.57 11.97 -3.19
N SER A 145 5.50 11.89 -3.96
CA SER A 145 5.53 11.56 -5.39
C SER A 145 6.16 12.62 -6.31
N GLY A 146 6.31 13.86 -5.84
CA GLY A 146 6.75 14.99 -6.65
C GLY A 146 5.77 15.43 -7.74
N TYR A 147 4.58 14.82 -7.84
CA TYR A 147 3.56 15.21 -8.82
C TYR A 147 3.01 16.61 -8.55
N GLY A 148 2.65 17.30 -9.64
CA GLY A 148 1.97 18.59 -9.55
C GLY A 148 0.52 18.47 -9.05
N ASN A 149 -0.06 19.59 -8.60
CA ASN A 149 -1.44 19.63 -8.10
C ASN A 149 -2.48 19.07 -9.10
N LEU A 150 -2.30 19.34 -10.39
CA LEU A 150 -3.20 18.85 -11.44
C LEU A 150 -3.11 17.33 -11.61
N GLU A 151 -1.90 16.78 -11.65
CA GLU A 151 -1.67 15.34 -11.78
C GLU A 151 -2.18 14.58 -10.56
N LEU A 152 -1.93 15.11 -9.35
CA LEU A 152 -2.47 14.55 -8.11
C LEU A 152 -3.98 14.59 -8.08
N ARG A 153 -4.61 15.68 -8.55
CA ARG A 153 -6.07 15.78 -8.64
C ARG A 153 -6.63 14.72 -9.58
N ASP A 154 -6.05 14.57 -10.77
CA ASP A 154 -6.56 13.62 -11.77
C ASP A 154 -6.40 12.17 -11.28
N LYS A 155 -5.27 11.85 -10.64
CA LYS A 155 -5.06 10.55 -9.98
C LYS A 155 -6.06 10.33 -8.85
N TYR A 156 -6.26 11.32 -7.99
CA TYR A 156 -7.20 11.25 -6.87
C TYR A 156 -8.63 10.97 -7.37
N LEU A 157 -9.12 11.77 -8.33
CA LEU A 157 -10.45 11.59 -8.93
C LEU A 157 -10.59 10.23 -9.62
N SER A 158 -9.51 9.71 -10.21
CA SER A 158 -9.53 8.37 -10.77
C SER A 158 -9.69 7.29 -9.69
N GLY A 159 -9.12 7.46 -8.50
CA GLY A 159 -9.08 6.40 -7.48
C GLY A 159 -10.25 6.37 -6.50
N ILE A 160 -10.97 7.47 -6.32
CA ILE A 160 -12.10 7.55 -5.38
C ILE A 160 -13.27 6.62 -5.75
N PRO A 161 -14.16 6.30 -4.78
CA PRO A 161 -15.31 5.45 -5.06
C PRO A 161 -16.18 5.94 -6.21
N SER A 162 -16.58 5.03 -7.11
CA SER A 162 -17.25 5.39 -8.37
C SER A 162 -18.57 6.14 -8.15
N ARG A 163 -19.26 5.86 -7.04
CA ARG A 163 -20.50 6.55 -6.64
C ARG A 163 -20.28 8.04 -6.34
N VAL A 164 -19.12 8.36 -5.78
CA VAL A 164 -18.71 9.73 -5.45
C VAL A 164 -18.21 10.42 -6.71
N TYR A 165 -17.31 9.78 -7.48
CA TYR A 165 -16.78 10.33 -8.73
C TYR A 165 -17.88 10.83 -9.69
N ARG A 166 -18.95 10.04 -9.90
CA ARG A 166 -20.08 10.42 -10.78
C ARG A 166 -20.79 11.72 -10.37
N LYS A 167 -20.65 12.17 -9.13
CA LYS A 167 -21.20 13.44 -8.64
C LYS A 167 -20.22 14.60 -8.78
N LEU A 168 -18.93 14.30 -8.88
CA LEU A 168 -17.84 15.27 -9.02
C LEU A 168 -17.36 15.47 -10.46
N GLU A 169 -17.76 14.59 -11.40
CA GLU A 169 -17.24 14.54 -12.77
C GLU A 169 -17.31 15.87 -13.54
N LEU A 170 -18.30 16.73 -13.24
CA LEU A 170 -18.46 18.04 -13.86
C LEU A 170 -17.89 19.19 -13.01
N GLU A 171 -17.48 18.92 -11.78
CA GLU A 171 -16.89 19.92 -10.89
C GLU A 171 -15.39 20.06 -11.18
N THR A 172 -14.89 21.30 -11.19
CA THR A 172 -13.46 21.58 -11.45
C THR A 172 -12.75 21.90 -10.15
N PHE A 173 -11.60 21.25 -9.92
CA PHE A 173 -10.78 21.46 -8.71
C PHE A 173 -9.37 21.93 -9.09
N ALA A 174 -8.80 22.81 -8.28
CA ALA A 174 -7.41 23.27 -8.46
C ALA A 174 -6.39 22.31 -7.84
N THR A 175 -6.78 21.57 -6.79
CA THR A 175 -5.92 20.62 -6.08
C THR A 175 -6.68 19.37 -5.68
N TRP A 176 -5.96 18.30 -5.35
CA TRP A 176 -6.59 17.06 -4.88
C TRP A 176 -7.24 17.23 -3.50
N GLN A 177 -6.73 18.10 -2.62
CA GLN A 177 -7.33 18.34 -1.31
C GLN A 177 -8.70 19.03 -1.43
N ALA A 178 -8.88 19.91 -2.43
CA ALA A 178 -10.18 20.50 -2.72
C ALA A 178 -11.18 19.43 -3.20
N ALA A 179 -10.72 18.51 -4.06
CA ALA A 179 -11.52 17.37 -4.50
C ALA A 179 -11.86 16.42 -3.34
N ASP A 180 -10.93 16.17 -2.42
CA ASP A 180 -11.12 15.33 -1.23
C ASP A 180 -12.20 15.89 -0.29
N LYS A 181 -12.11 17.19 0.04
CA LYS A 181 -13.13 17.86 0.84
C LYS A 181 -14.52 17.67 0.21
N ARG A 182 -14.62 17.86 -1.10
CA ARG A 182 -15.90 17.70 -1.80
C ARG A 182 -16.36 16.24 -1.88
N ALA A 183 -15.44 15.30 -2.07
CA ALA A 183 -15.71 13.87 -2.11
C ALA A 183 -16.31 13.37 -0.78
N THR A 184 -15.76 13.82 0.34
CA THR A 184 -16.27 13.47 1.67
C THR A 184 -17.66 14.06 1.94
N GLU A 185 -17.91 15.32 1.57
CA GLU A 185 -19.25 15.94 1.64
C GLU A 185 -20.29 15.18 0.80
N VAL A 186 -19.95 14.86 -0.45
CA VAL A 186 -20.83 14.12 -1.36
C VAL A 186 -21.13 12.73 -0.82
N GLU A 187 -20.13 12.03 -0.29
CA GLU A 187 -20.34 10.71 0.28
C GLU A 187 -21.27 10.74 1.50
N GLN A 188 -21.11 11.72 2.39
CA GLN A 188 -22.03 11.91 3.52
C GLN A 188 -23.47 12.14 3.04
N ILE A 189 -23.66 12.98 2.02
CA ILE A 189 -24.99 13.21 1.43
C ILE A 189 -25.55 11.92 0.82
N LEU A 190 -24.74 11.16 0.08
CA LEU A 190 -25.16 9.88 -0.50
C LEU A 190 -25.54 8.87 0.58
N ASP A 191 -24.77 8.78 1.67
CA ASP A 191 -25.07 7.89 2.78
C ASP A 191 -26.35 8.30 3.53
N LEU A 192 -26.64 9.61 3.64
CA LEU A 192 -27.91 10.11 4.18
C LEU A 192 -29.10 9.82 3.24
N LEU A 193 -28.93 10.02 1.93
CA LEU A 193 -29.96 9.75 0.93
C LEU A 193 -30.24 8.23 0.78
N LEU A 194 -29.23 7.40 0.98
CA LEU A 194 -29.35 5.94 1.06
C LEU A 194 -29.76 5.48 2.48
N GLY A 195 -29.84 6.41 3.43
CA GLY A 195 -29.94 6.23 4.87
C GLY A 195 -31.34 6.35 5.47
N THR A 196 -32.40 6.05 4.71
CA THR A 196 -33.66 5.49 5.27
C THR A 196 -33.72 3.97 5.13
N GLY A 197 -32.58 3.32 4.90
CA GLY A 197 -32.45 1.86 4.87
C GLY A 197 -31.17 1.41 5.56
N SER A 198 -31.27 1.15 6.86
CA SER A 198 -30.21 0.57 7.68
C SER A 198 -29.48 -0.60 6.99
N ARG A 199 -28.14 -0.56 7.08
CA ARG A 199 -27.19 -1.61 6.67
C ARG A 199 -27.42 -2.98 7.34
N THR A 200 -28.45 -3.16 8.16
CA THR A 200 -28.87 -4.44 8.75
C THR A 200 -29.81 -5.28 7.88
N ARG A 201 -30.26 -4.80 6.71
CA ARG A 201 -31.20 -5.54 5.85
C ARG A 201 -30.69 -5.88 4.44
N ARG A 202 -29.38 -5.99 4.22
CA ARG A 202 -28.86 -6.60 2.97
C ARG A 202 -28.93 -8.13 2.95
N GLY A 203 -29.16 -8.78 4.10
CA GLY A 203 -29.32 -10.24 4.18
C GLY A 203 -30.75 -10.77 3.92
N THR A 204 -31.78 -9.91 3.96
CA THR A 204 -33.19 -10.39 3.97
C THR A 204 -34.02 -9.95 2.77
N TRP A 205 -33.59 -8.94 2.00
CA TRP A 205 -34.37 -8.45 0.85
C TRP A 205 -34.14 -9.24 -0.45
N TRP A 206 -33.02 -9.97 -0.56
CA TRP A 206 -32.80 -10.92 -1.66
C TRP A 206 -33.55 -12.25 -1.47
N CYS A 207 -34.05 -12.55 -0.27
CA CYS A 207 -34.78 -13.80 0.01
C CYS A 207 -36.31 -13.69 -0.06
N THR A 208 -36.90 -12.52 -0.31
CA THR A 208 -38.38 -12.38 -0.36
C THR A 208 -38.95 -12.08 -1.74
N LEU A 209 -38.12 -12.02 -2.79
CA LEU A 209 -38.59 -11.85 -4.17
C LEU A 209 -38.22 -13.01 -5.12
N VAL A 210 -37.53 -14.05 -4.62
CA VAL A 210 -37.10 -15.22 -5.42
C VAL A 210 -37.87 -16.52 -5.05
N THR A 211 -38.73 -16.52 -4.03
CA THR A 211 -39.48 -17.71 -3.58
C THR A 211 -41.00 -17.58 -3.65
N ARG A 212 -41.51 -16.82 -4.63
CA ARG A 212 -42.88 -17.03 -5.14
C ARG A 212 -42.81 -17.48 -6.60
N SER A 213 -42.36 -18.73 -6.70
CA SER A 213 -42.49 -19.69 -7.79
C SER A 213 -43.60 -19.35 -8.80
N PHE A 214 -43.29 -19.22 -10.09
CA PHE A 214 -43.21 -20.36 -11.01
C PHE A 214 -44.27 -21.43 -10.72
N GLY A 215 -45.37 -21.38 -11.48
CA GLY A 215 -46.46 -22.35 -11.45
C GLY A 215 -47.36 -22.26 -12.68
N GLN A 216 -46.89 -22.86 -13.77
CA GLN A 216 -47.65 -23.48 -14.87
C GLN A 216 -48.44 -22.65 -15.92
N HIS A 217 -48.07 -22.91 -17.20
CA HIS A 217 -48.90 -23.07 -18.43
C HIS A 217 -49.75 -21.86 -18.92
N GLN A 218 -49.61 -21.31 -20.14
CA GLN A 218 -49.72 -21.96 -21.46
C GLN A 218 -49.19 -21.10 -22.63
N TYR A 219 -49.07 -21.76 -23.79
CA TYR A 219 -48.57 -21.36 -25.11
C TYR A 219 -49.03 -20.00 -25.68
N GLY A 220 -48.14 -19.33 -26.42
CA GLY A 220 -48.50 -18.22 -27.31
C GLY A 220 -47.34 -17.64 -28.13
N ARG A 221 -46.99 -18.27 -29.26
CA ARG A 221 -46.11 -17.70 -30.31
C ARG A 221 -46.65 -16.34 -30.80
N ARG A 222 -45.89 -15.25 -30.67
CA ARG A 222 -45.87 -14.14 -31.66
C ARG A 222 -44.47 -13.57 -31.82
N LYS A 223 -43.83 -13.93 -32.94
CA LYS A 223 -42.67 -13.25 -33.52
C LYS A 223 -43.01 -11.76 -33.73
N ARG A 224 -42.17 -10.84 -33.27
CA ARG A 224 -42.10 -9.47 -33.82
C ARG A 224 -40.64 -9.15 -34.14
N LYS A 225 -40.47 -8.71 -35.38
CA LYS A 225 -39.23 -8.42 -36.10
C LYS A 225 -38.50 -7.22 -35.49
N LEU A 226 -37.17 -7.29 -35.44
CA LEU A 226 -36.29 -6.14 -35.26
C LEU A 226 -36.39 -5.19 -36.47
N PRO A 227 -36.47 -3.86 -36.27
CA PRO A 227 -36.44 -2.89 -37.36
C PRO A 227 -35.10 -2.86 -38.10
N ARG A 228 -35.15 -2.94 -39.43
CA ARG A 228 -34.00 -3.06 -40.37
C ARG A 228 -33.03 -1.86 -40.44
N HIS A 229 -33.15 -0.84 -39.57
CA HIS A 229 -32.25 0.31 -39.60
C HIS A 229 -31.08 0.20 -38.61
N MET A 230 -31.13 -0.69 -37.63
CA MET A 230 -30.03 -0.87 -36.66
C MET A 230 -28.95 -1.87 -37.12
N LEU A 231 -29.17 -2.61 -38.22
CA LEU A 231 -28.21 -3.59 -38.74
C LEU A 231 -27.15 -2.99 -39.67
N ARG A 232 -27.18 -1.69 -40.01
CA ARG A 232 -26.21 -1.07 -40.94
C ARG A 232 -25.13 -0.21 -40.30
N LEU A 233 -25.09 -0.09 -38.98
CA LEU A 233 -24.07 0.71 -38.28
C LEU A 233 -23.03 -0.13 -37.52
N TRP A 234 -23.15 -1.47 -37.56
CA TRP A 234 -22.22 -2.37 -36.87
C TRP A 234 -21.18 -3.04 -37.79
N GLU A 235 -21.29 -2.92 -39.11
CA GLU A 235 -20.37 -3.56 -40.08
C GLU A 235 -19.35 -2.62 -40.73
N ALA A 236 -19.31 -1.33 -40.37
CA ALA A 236 -18.39 -0.36 -40.98
C ALA A 236 -17.41 0.23 -39.95
N ARG A 237 -16.47 -0.60 -39.45
CA ARG A 237 -15.11 -0.21 -38.99
C ARG A 237 -14.39 -1.41 -38.39
N ILE A 238 -13.97 -2.34 -39.25
CA ILE A 238 -12.80 -3.19 -39.00
C ILE A 238 -11.87 -2.99 -40.20
N PRO A 239 -10.69 -2.37 -40.04
CA PRO A 239 -9.68 -2.39 -41.08
C PRO A 239 -8.86 -3.67 -40.96
N THR A 240 -8.89 -4.51 -41.99
CA THR A 240 -7.91 -5.57 -42.21
C THR A 240 -6.70 -5.00 -42.95
N ILE A 241 -5.50 -5.37 -42.47
CA ILE A 241 -4.24 -5.38 -43.23
C ILE A 241 -4.39 -6.28 -44.45
#